data_AF-A0A4V0XSA4-F1
#
_entry.id   AF-A0A4V0XSA4-F1
#
_cell.length_a   1.000
_cell.length_b   1.000
_cell.length_c   1.000
_cell.angle_alpha   90.00
_cell.angle_beta   90.00
_cell.angle_gamma   90.00
#
_symmetry.space_group_name_H-M   'P 1'
#
loop_
_entity.id
_entity.type
_entity.pdbx_description
1 polymer ?
#
loop_
_entity_poly.entity_id
_entity_poly.type
_entity_poly.pdbx_seq_one_letter_code
_entity_poly.pdbx_strand_id
1 'polypeptide(L)'
;MIELLVVIAIVGILASMLLPALSHAKKKAKEGAARTEQSGISGAIQTYYNDYSRFPSSPAAANASVANPGGDFTYGTAGLTTSVSVLTGGAYDANNSELMVILMSINAGANAGNARNPKQTPYLNAKVVSGTTEPGVGSDYVYRDPFRNPYIISLDMNFDNVTFDAFYRQNAVSTGGLNGLFQNAAATAPNNWAARTPVMVWSFGFDNTADVTKRANADPNVDNIISWK
;
A
#
# COMPACT_ATOMS: atom_id res chain seq x y z
N MET A 1 45.91 17.27 29.35
CA MET A 1 44.52 17.82 29.39
C MET A 1 44.10 18.29 28.00
N ILE A 2 44.97 19.01 27.28
CA ILE A 2 44.77 19.37 25.87
C ILE A 2 44.67 18.15 24.94
N GLU A 3 45.38 17.04 25.23
CA GLU A 3 45.32 15.84 24.37
C GLU A 3 43.92 15.22 24.31
N LEU A 4 43.19 15.19 25.43
CA LEU A 4 41.84 14.64 25.46
C LEU A 4 40.86 15.54 24.68
N LEU A 5 41.06 16.86 24.72
CA LEU A 5 40.24 17.84 23.98
C LEU A 5 40.40 17.69 22.46
N VAL A 6 41.61 17.43 21.97
CA VAL A 6 41.86 17.23 20.54
C VAL A 6 41.20 15.93 20.05
N VAL A 7 41.25 14.86 20.86
CA VAL A 7 40.63 13.57 20.50
C VAL A 7 39.11 13.70 20.37
N ILE A 8 38.44 14.31 21.34
CA ILE A 8 36.99 14.50 21.26
C ILE A 8 36.59 15.44 20.12
N ALA A 9 37.43 16.43 19.79
CA ALA A 9 37.19 17.32 18.65
C ALA A 9 37.24 16.55 17.31
N ILE A 10 38.23 15.66 17.13
CA ILE A 10 38.34 14.85 15.92
C ILE A 10 37.18 13.85 15.82
N VAL A 11 36.82 13.17 16.92
CA VAL A 11 35.66 12.26 16.94
C VAL A 11 34.36 13.00 16.64
N GLY A 12 34.18 14.22 17.16
CA GLY A 12 33.02 15.06 16.87
C GLY A 12 32.90 15.42 15.39
N ILE A 13 34.02 15.79 14.74
CA ILE A 13 34.05 16.09 13.31
C ILE A 13 33.69 14.85 12.48
N LEU A 14 34.30 13.70 12.79
CA LEU A 14 34.02 12.44 12.09
C LEU A 14 32.57 11.99 12.27
N ALA A 15 32.03 12.10 13.49
CA ALA A 15 30.64 11.75 13.78
C ALA A 15 29.66 12.69 13.04
N SER A 16 29.96 13.99 12.95
CA SER A 16 29.09 14.95 12.27
C SER A 16 28.92 14.66 10.77
N MET A 17 29.96 14.13 10.10
CA MET A 17 29.88 13.72 8.70
C MET A 17 29.12 12.40 8.49
N LEU A 18 29.06 11.54 9.51
CA LEU A 18 28.42 10.23 9.41
C LEU A 18 26.89 10.30 9.53
N LEU A 19 26.36 11.25 10.31
CA LEU A 19 24.91 11.34 10.60
C LEU A 19 24.03 11.57 9.34
N PRO A 20 24.36 12.48 8.41
CA PRO A 20 23.58 12.66 7.19
C PRO A 20 23.56 11.40 6.31
N ALA A 21 24.71 10.73 6.15
CA ALA A 21 24.83 9.50 5.38
C ALA A 21 23.97 8.37 5.97
N LEU A 22 23.98 8.23 7.31
CA LEU A 22 23.16 7.24 8.01
C LEU A 22 21.65 7.50 7.84
N SER A 23 21.23 8.76 7.88
CA SER A 23 19.82 9.14 7.66
C SER A 23 19.34 8.74 6.27
N HIS A 24 20.12 9.05 5.22
CA HIS A 24 19.82 8.65 3.85
C HIS A 24 19.80 7.12 3.69
N ALA A 25 20.77 6.42 4.27
CA ALA A 25 20.83 4.96 4.24
C ALA A 25 19.59 4.33 4.90
N LYS A 26 19.14 4.86 6.04
CA LYS A 26 17.92 4.41 6.73
C LYS A 26 16.67 4.65 5.89
N LYS A 27 16.54 5.79 5.22
CA LYS A 27 15.43 6.07 4.28
C LYS A 27 15.42 5.05 3.14
N LYS A 28 16.56 4.81 2.51
CA LYS A 28 16.70 3.82 1.42
C LYS A 28 16.40 2.39 1.88
N ALA A 29 16.83 2.01 3.08
CA ALA A 29 16.52 0.70 3.65
C ALA A 29 15.01 0.53 3.87
N LYS A 30 14.31 1.56 4.36
CA LYS A 30 12.85 1.54 4.50
C LYS A 30 12.13 1.48 3.15
N GLU A 31 12.58 2.24 2.16
CA GLU A 31 12.03 2.14 0.79
C GLU A 31 12.20 0.73 0.22
N GLY A 32 13.37 0.11 0.41
CA GLY A 32 13.64 -1.26 0.00
C GLY A 32 12.75 -2.28 0.70
N ALA A 33 12.62 -2.19 2.03
CA ALA A 33 11.72 -3.02 2.81
C ALA A 33 10.27 -2.89 2.33
N ALA A 34 9.81 -1.66 2.09
CA ALA A 34 8.45 -1.43 1.63
C ALA A 34 8.17 -2.08 0.26
N ARG A 35 9.13 -2.07 -0.67
CA ARG A 35 9.02 -2.77 -1.96
C ARG A 35 8.96 -4.28 -1.79
N THR A 36 9.80 -4.85 -0.93
CA THR A 36 9.76 -6.29 -0.63
C THR A 36 8.41 -6.70 -0.03
N GLU A 37 7.87 -5.90 0.90
CA GLU A 37 6.56 -6.12 1.50
C GLU A 37 5.43 -6.03 0.45
N GLN A 38 5.48 -5.04 -0.46
CA GLN A 38 4.55 -4.93 -1.58
C GLN A 38 4.55 -6.15 -2.50
N SER A 39 5.73 -6.65 -2.89
CA SER A 39 5.85 -7.88 -3.68
C SER A 39 5.35 -9.11 -2.92
N GLY A 40 5.55 -9.16 -1.61
CA GLY A 40 5.00 -10.22 -0.76
C GLY A 40 3.47 -10.19 -0.73
N ILE A 41 2.86 -9.02 -0.61
CA ILE A 41 1.41 -8.83 -0.63
C ILE A 41 0.83 -9.25 -2.00
N SER A 42 1.37 -8.74 -3.10
CA SER A 42 0.87 -9.07 -4.44
C SER A 42 1.03 -10.55 -4.78
N GLY A 43 2.17 -11.17 -4.41
CA GLY A 43 2.41 -12.59 -4.58
C GLY A 43 1.47 -13.47 -3.76
N ALA A 44 1.18 -13.08 -2.51
CA ALA A 44 0.22 -13.76 -1.65
C ALA A 44 -1.20 -13.71 -2.22
N ILE A 45 -1.62 -12.55 -2.72
CA ILE A 45 -2.93 -12.39 -3.36
C ILE A 45 -3.04 -13.24 -4.62
N GLN A 46 -2.01 -13.28 -5.48
CA GLN A 46 -2.01 -14.11 -6.68
C GLN A 46 -2.09 -15.60 -6.34
N THR A 47 -1.37 -16.04 -5.31
CA THR A 47 -1.39 -17.44 -4.87
C THR A 47 -2.76 -17.81 -4.29
N TYR A 48 -3.38 -16.92 -3.50
CA TYR A 48 -4.75 -17.08 -3.05
C TYR A 48 -5.73 -17.17 -4.23
N TYR A 49 -5.59 -16.30 -5.23
CA TYR A 49 -6.41 -16.32 -6.44
C TYR A 49 -6.30 -17.65 -7.18
N ASN A 50 -5.09 -18.19 -7.33
CA ASN A 50 -4.88 -19.49 -7.96
C ASN A 50 -5.57 -20.64 -7.19
N ASP A 51 -5.68 -20.53 -5.87
CA ASP A 51 -6.26 -21.55 -5.01
C ASP A 51 -7.80 -21.51 -4.90
N TYR A 52 -8.41 -20.34 -5.09
CA TYR A 52 -9.83 -20.10 -4.87
C TYR A 52 -10.57 -19.49 -6.07
N SER A 53 -9.87 -19.17 -7.16
CA SER A 53 -10.39 -18.51 -8.37
C SER A 53 -11.18 -17.23 -8.08
N ARG A 54 -10.79 -16.52 -7.02
CA ARG A 54 -11.40 -15.26 -6.58
C ARG A 54 -10.38 -14.47 -5.78
N PHE A 55 -10.52 -13.15 -5.76
CA PHE A 55 -9.69 -12.31 -4.92
C PHE A 55 -10.11 -12.37 -3.43
N PRO A 56 -9.15 -12.25 -2.50
CA PRO A 56 -9.46 -12.18 -1.08
C PRO A 56 -10.21 -10.88 -0.83
N SER A 57 -11.49 -10.96 -0.47
CA SER A 57 -12.34 -9.79 -0.24
C SER A 57 -13.52 -10.15 0.67
N SER A 58 -14.03 -9.16 1.39
CA SER A 58 -15.31 -9.29 2.08
C SER A 58 -16.48 -9.17 1.08
N PRO A 59 -17.67 -9.72 1.39
CA PRO A 59 -18.88 -9.44 0.62
C PRO A 59 -19.17 -7.94 0.46
N ALA A 60 -18.88 -7.14 1.47
CA ALA A 60 -19.11 -5.70 1.44
C ALA A 60 -18.19 -5.02 0.41
N ALA A 61 -16.89 -5.33 0.43
CA ALA A 61 -15.94 -4.82 -0.56
C ALA A 61 -16.29 -5.28 -1.99
N ALA A 62 -16.67 -6.55 -2.17
CA ALA A 62 -17.08 -7.08 -3.46
C ALA A 62 -18.36 -6.42 -4.00
N ASN A 63 -19.35 -6.17 -3.14
CA ASN A 63 -20.57 -5.45 -3.55
C ASN A 63 -20.28 -3.97 -3.87
N ALA A 64 -19.38 -3.34 -3.11
CA ALA A 64 -18.98 -1.96 -3.34
C ALA A 64 -18.21 -1.79 -4.65
N SER A 65 -17.37 -2.75 -5.02
CA SER A 65 -16.56 -2.68 -6.24
C SER A 65 -17.41 -2.55 -7.52
N VAL A 66 -18.58 -3.20 -7.55
CA VAL A 66 -19.51 -3.15 -8.70
C VAL A 66 -19.97 -1.72 -9.01
N ALA A 67 -20.11 -0.87 -8.00
CA ALA A 67 -20.50 0.53 -8.16
C ALA A 67 -19.31 1.46 -8.46
N ASN A 68 -18.08 0.99 -8.24
CA ASN A 68 -16.89 1.79 -8.46
C ASN A 68 -16.60 1.90 -9.96
N PRO A 69 -16.18 3.08 -10.45
CA PRO A 69 -15.86 3.18 -11.86
C PRO A 69 -14.62 2.36 -12.18
N GLY A 70 -14.75 1.39 -13.09
CA GLY A 70 -13.74 0.36 -13.34
C GLY A 70 -14.01 -0.96 -12.63
N GLY A 71 -15.00 -1.05 -11.74
CA GLY A 71 -15.42 -2.31 -11.12
C GLY A 71 -14.51 -2.81 -9.97
N ASP A 72 -13.51 -2.02 -9.59
CA ASP A 72 -12.43 -2.40 -8.66
C ASP A 72 -12.59 -1.82 -7.26
N PHE A 73 -11.82 -2.35 -6.32
CA PHE A 73 -11.84 -1.90 -4.94
C PHE A 73 -10.44 -1.61 -4.41
N THR A 74 -10.29 -0.47 -3.72
CA THR A 74 -9.07 -0.04 -3.04
C THR A 74 -9.25 -0.15 -1.52
N TYR A 75 -8.37 -0.89 -0.87
CA TYR A 75 -8.27 -1.02 0.58
C TYR A 75 -7.17 -0.10 1.13
N GLY A 76 -7.23 0.17 2.43
CA GLY A 76 -6.22 0.94 3.16
C GLY A 76 -6.56 2.44 3.30
N THR A 77 -7.76 2.82 2.87
CA THR A 77 -8.25 4.20 2.82
C THR A 77 -9.01 4.59 4.09
N ALA A 78 -9.65 3.62 4.76
CA ALA A 78 -10.37 3.88 6.00
C ALA A 78 -9.43 4.17 7.17
N GLY A 79 -9.73 5.24 7.90
CA GLY A 79 -8.98 5.64 9.10
C GLY A 79 -7.60 6.24 8.80
N LEU A 80 -7.35 6.65 7.55
CA LEU A 80 -6.18 7.46 7.23
C LEU A 80 -6.26 8.81 7.96
N THR A 81 -5.17 9.16 8.65
CA THR A 81 -5.00 10.48 9.29
C THR A 81 -4.31 11.48 8.37
N THR A 82 -3.91 11.05 7.17
CA THR A 82 -3.29 11.88 6.14
C THR A 82 -4.38 12.71 5.45
N SER A 83 -4.06 13.90 4.94
CA SER A 83 -5.01 14.83 4.30
C SER A 83 -5.57 14.35 2.94
N VAL A 84 -5.66 13.03 2.73
CA VAL A 84 -5.97 12.40 1.43
C VAL A 84 -7.35 11.76 1.50
N SER A 85 -8.34 12.40 0.88
CA SER A 85 -9.64 11.77 0.63
C SER A 85 -9.51 10.84 -0.58
N VAL A 86 -9.10 9.60 -0.35
CA VAL A 86 -9.17 8.53 -1.36
C VAL A 86 -10.59 7.97 -1.34
N LEU A 87 -11.50 8.58 -2.11
CA LEU A 87 -12.88 8.11 -2.19
C LEU A 87 -12.95 6.89 -3.12
N THR A 88 -13.21 5.73 -2.53
CA THR A 88 -13.51 4.46 -3.19
C THR A 88 -14.89 4.46 -3.84
N GLY A 89 -15.25 5.49 -4.62
CA GLY A 89 -16.43 5.55 -5.51
C GLY A 89 -17.84 5.36 -4.89
N GLY A 90 -17.96 4.89 -3.66
CA GLY A 90 -19.19 4.44 -3.01
C GLY A 90 -19.18 4.58 -1.49
N ALA A 91 -20.20 4.04 -0.81
CA ALA A 91 -20.44 4.24 0.63
C ALA A 91 -19.59 3.36 1.56
N TYR A 92 -18.79 2.44 1.00
CA TYR A 92 -18.00 1.50 1.77
C TYR A 92 -16.51 1.81 1.62
N ASP A 93 -15.90 2.15 2.75
CA ASP A 93 -14.47 2.41 2.90
C ASP A 93 -13.90 1.36 3.85
N ALA A 94 -12.77 0.77 3.48
CA ALA A 94 -12.14 -0.29 4.25
C ALA A 94 -10.63 -0.06 4.39
N ASN A 95 -10.10 -0.45 5.54
CA ASN A 95 -8.67 -0.60 5.70
C ASN A 95 -8.22 -1.94 5.06
N ASN A 96 -6.92 -2.21 4.99
CA ASN A 96 -6.38 -3.46 4.46
C ASN A 96 -6.52 -4.66 5.41
N SER A 97 -7.08 -4.47 6.61
CA SER A 97 -7.26 -5.51 7.62
C SER A 97 -8.07 -6.71 7.11
N GLU A 98 -9.09 -6.48 6.30
CA GLU A 98 -9.90 -7.55 5.69
C GLU A 98 -9.05 -8.48 4.81
N LEU A 99 -8.12 -7.90 4.04
CA LEU A 99 -7.17 -8.68 3.25
C LEU A 99 -6.20 -9.45 4.14
N MET A 100 -5.67 -8.79 5.17
CA MET A 100 -4.67 -9.39 6.05
C MET A 100 -5.22 -10.59 6.81
N VAL A 101 -6.45 -10.51 7.35
CA VAL A 101 -7.03 -11.65 8.06
C VAL A 101 -7.29 -12.85 7.14
N ILE A 102 -7.58 -12.62 5.85
CA ILE A 102 -7.73 -13.70 4.86
C ILE A 102 -6.36 -14.30 4.49
N LEU A 103 -5.41 -13.45 4.10
CA LEU A 103 -4.10 -13.86 3.58
C LEU A 103 -3.21 -14.49 4.66
N MET A 104 -3.33 -14.05 5.91
CA MET A 104 -2.59 -14.62 7.05
C MET A 104 -3.33 -15.78 7.72
N SER A 105 -4.49 -16.20 7.19
CA SER A 105 -5.32 -17.27 7.75
C SER A 105 -5.76 -17.02 9.20
N ILE A 106 -6.13 -15.78 9.53
CA ILE A 106 -6.64 -15.39 10.85
C ILE A 106 -8.16 -15.56 10.85
N ASN A 107 -8.71 -16.26 11.84
CA ASN A 107 -10.16 -16.44 12.00
C ASN A 107 -10.78 -15.23 12.69
N ALA A 108 -10.90 -14.12 11.96
CA ALA A 108 -11.48 -12.85 12.43
C ALA A 108 -12.04 -12.04 11.25
N GLY A 109 -12.90 -11.06 11.54
CA GLY A 109 -13.41 -10.10 10.56
C GLY A 109 -13.99 -10.77 9.30
N ALA A 110 -13.51 -10.36 8.13
CA ALA A 110 -13.92 -10.91 6.84
C ALA A 110 -13.68 -12.43 6.70
N ASN A 111 -12.77 -13.00 7.48
CA ASN A 111 -12.45 -14.43 7.50
C ASN A 111 -12.97 -15.17 8.74
N ALA A 112 -13.99 -14.63 9.44
CA ALA A 112 -14.64 -15.33 10.55
C ALA A 112 -15.11 -16.74 10.11
N GLY A 113 -14.86 -17.73 10.96
CA GLY A 113 -15.11 -19.14 10.65
C GLY A 113 -14.23 -19.71 9.53
N ASN A 114 -13.13 -19.03 9.18
CA ASN A 114 -12.31 -19.31 7.99
C ASN A 114 -13.10 -19.27 6.68
N ALA A 115 -14.23 -18.54 6.63
CA ALA A 115 -15.15 -18.57 5.49
C ALA A 115 -14.52 -18.14 4.16
N ARG A 116 -13.46 -17.31 4.22
CA ARG A 116 -12.74 -16.82 3.04
C ARG A 116 -11.45 -17.58 2.78
N ASN A 117 -10.84 -18.20 3.79
CA ASN A 117 -9.72 -19.11 3.62
C ASN A 117 -9.99 -20.47 4.31
N PRO A 118 -10.90 -21.32 3.77
CA PRO A 118 -11.26 -22.58 4.41
C PRO A 118 -10.12 -23.59 4.52
N LYS A 119 -9.14 -23.54 3.59
CA LYS A 119 -7.92 -24.38 3.66
C LYS A 119 -6.97 -23.94 4.78
N GLN A 120 -7.19 -22.76 5.37
CA GLN A 120 -6.36 -22.16 6.40
C GLN A 120 -4.88 -22.03 5.99
N THR A 121 -4.63 -21.79 4.71
CA THR A 121 -3.28 -21.63 4.18
C THR A 121 -2.76 -20.22 4.50
N PRO A 122 -1.61 -20.06 5.17
CA PRO A 122 -1.01 -18.74 5.38
C PRO A 122 -0.28 -18.29 4.09
N TYR A 123 -0.96 -17.53 3.24
CA TYR A 123 -0.40 -17.00 1.99
C TYR A 123 0.60 -15.86 2.22
N LEU A 124 0.40 -15.07 3.29
CA LEU A 124 1.26 -13.95 3.65
C LEU A 124 1.88 -14.20 5.02
N ASN A 125 3.22 -14.20 5.08
CA ASN A 125 3.97 -14.23 6.34
C ASN A 125 4.49 -12.83 6.67
N ALA A 126 3.61 -11.96 7.16
CA ALA A 126 3.93 -10.61 7.57
C ALA A 126 4.35 -10.56 9.05
N LYS A 127 5.21 -9.58 9.39
CA LYS A 127 5.61 -9.33 10.78
C LYS A 127 4.42 -8.85 11.60
N VAL A 128 4.03 -9.61 12.63
CA VAL A 128 2.98 -9.21 13.58
C VAL A 128 3.56 -8.33 14.69
N VAL A 129 2.83 -7.30 15.09
CA VAL A 129 3.17 -6.39 16.18
C VAL A 129 1.98 -6.23 17.14
N SER A 130 2.25 -5.93 18.41
CA SER A 130 1.21 -5.83 19.45
C SER A 130 0.44 -4.52 19.45
N GLY A 131 1.02 -3.45 18.89
CA GLY A 131 0.39 -2.13 18.80
C GLY A 131 -0.28 -1.90 17.44
N THR A 132 -0.85 -0.70 17.27
CA THR A 132 -1.58 -0.28 16.06
C THR A 132 -0.88 0.86 15.33
N THR A 133 0.40 1.13 15.62
CA THR A 133 1.15 2.27 15.04
C THR A 133 2.51 1.88 14.47
N GLU A 134 2.98 0.69 14.80
CA GLU A 134 4.28 0.18 14.43
C GLU A 134 4.23 -0.45 13.03
N PRO A 135 5.35 -0.46 12.28
CA PRO A 135 5.45 -1.20 11.03
C PRO A 135 5.22 -2.71 11.24
N GLY A 136 4.40 -3.30 10.37
CA GLY A 136 3.90 -4.67 10.51
C GLY A 136 2.37 -4.73 10.59
N VAL A 137 1.86 -5.93 10.82
CA VAL A 137 0.43 -6.18 11.03
C VAL A 137 0.11 -6.01 12.51
N GLY A 138 -0.68 -4.98 12.82
CA GLY A 138 -1.05 -4.65 14.19
C GLY A 138 -2.12 -5.56 14.79
N SER A 139 -2.47 -5.31 16.05
CA SER A 139 -3.60 -5.98 16.73
C SER A 139 -4.95 -5.65 16.09
N ASP A 140 -5.02 -4.58 15.29
CA ASP A 140 -6.14 -4.17 14.44
C ASP A 140 -6.14 -4.88 13.07
N TYR A 141 -5.18 -5.77 12.84
CA TYR A 141 -4.91 -6.49 11.59
C TYR A 141 -4.53 -5.59 10.42
N VAL A 142 -4.28 -4.30 10.65
CA VAL A 142 -3.85 -3.37 9.61
C VAL A 142 -2.37 -3.58 9.33
N TYR A 143 -2.01 -3.81 8.07
CA TYR A 143 -0.62 -3.89 7.66
C TYR A 143 -0.08 -2.50 7.35
N ARG A 144 0.82 -2.03 8.21
CA ARG A 144 1.50 -0.74 8.09
C ARG A 144 2.90 -0.91 7.53
N ASP A 145 3.23 -0.02 6.60
CA ASP A 145 4.53 0.08 5.97
C ASP A 145 5.64 0.52 6.97
N PRO A 146 6.92 0.55 6.55
CA PRO A 146 8.04 1.04 7.37
C PRO A 146 7.93 2.51 7.82
N PHE A 147 6.97 3.27 7.27
CA PHE A 147 6.68 4.67 7.56
C PHE A 147 5.44 4.86 8.44
N ARG A 148 4.78 3.74 8.83
CA ARG A 148 3.64 3.62 9.77
C ARG A 148 2.27 3.89 9.16
N ASN A 149 2.21 4.06 7.84
CA ASN A 149 0.93 4.18 7.15
C ASN A 149 0.43 2.81 6.67
N PRO A 150 -0.89 2.59 6.61
CA PRO A 150 -1.43 1.40 5.97
C PRO A 150 -0.98 1.32 4.51
N TYR A 151 -0.65 0.12 4.03
CA TYR A 151 -0.54 -0.14 2.60
C TYR A 151 -1.88 0.10 1.92
N ILE A 152 -1.86 0.83 0.80
CA ILE A 152 -2.99 0.96 -0.10
C ILE A 152 -2.94 -0.18 -1.11
N ILE A 153 -4.02 -0.96 -1.20
CA ILE A 153 -4.07 -2.17 -2.03
C ILE A 153 -5.32 -2.11 -2.90
N SER A 154 -5.17 -2.11 -4.22
CA SER A 154 -6.28 -2.18 -5.16
C SER A 154 -6.30 -3.54 -5.84
N LEU A 155 -7.50 -4.13 -5.95
CA LEU A 155 -7.74 -5.43 -6.58
C LEU A 155 -8.61 -5.28 -7.81
N ASP A 156 -8.25 -6.02 -8.87
CA ASP A 156 -9.09 -6.24 -10.06
C ASP A 156 -10.32 -7.09 -9.67
N MET A 157 -11.41 -6.43 -9.30
CA MET A 157 -12.59 -7.13 -8.79
C MET A 157 -13.56 -7.53 -9.92
N ASN A 158 -13.36 -6.99 -11.11
CA ASN A 158 -14.17 -7.29 -12.29
C ASN A 158 -13.54 -8.37 -13.20
N PHE A 159 -12.28 -8.76 -12.92
CA PHE A 159 -11.48 -9.78 -13.61
C PHE A 159 -11.13 -9.43 -15.07
N ASP A 160 -10.97 -8.16 -15.40
CA ASP A 160 -10.60 -7.70 -16.75
C ASP A 160 -9.06 -7.59 -16.96
N ASN A 161 -8.26 -7.97 -15.95
CA ASN A 161 -6.79 -7.86 -15.88
C ASN A 161 -6.28 -6.41 -15.86
N VAL A 162 -7.13 -5.46 -15.50
CA VAL A 162 -6.81 -4.04 -15.40
C VAL A 162 -7.31 -3.52 -14.06
N THR A 163 -6.40 -3.06 -13.21
CA THR A 163 -6.78 -2.48 -11.91
C THR A 163 -6.81 -0.96 -11.97
N PHE A 164 -7.88 -0.38 -11.44
CA PHE A 164 -8.03 1.04 -11.11
C PHE A 164 -7.77 1.26 -9.61
N ASP A 165 -6.72 2.01 -9.31
CA ASP A 165 -6.47 2.49 -7.96
C ASP A 165 -7.18 3.83 -7.71
N ALA A 166 -7.81 3.99 -6.54
CA ALA A 166 -8.60 5.18 -6.22
C ALA A 166 -7.81 6.51 -6.25
N PHE A 167 -6.50 6.49 -6.01
CA PHE A 167 -5.61 7.66 -6.10
C PHE A 167 -4.98 7.78 -7.50
N TYR A 168 -4.37 6.72 -8.01
CA TYR A 168 -3.63 6.77 -9.27
C TYR A 168 -4.51 6.77 -10.52
N ARG A 169 -5.82 6.52 -10.40
CA ARG A 169 -6.76 6.74 -11.50
C ARG A 169 -6.95 8.21 -11.88
N GLN A 170 -6.65 9.12 -10.96
CA GLN A 170 -6.93 10.55 -11.10
C GLN A 170 -6.13 11.16 -12.23
N ASN A 171 -6.78 11.95 -13.09
CA ASN A 171 -6.12 12.56 -14.24
C ASN A 171 -4.99 13.51 -13.79
N ALA A 172 -5.24 14.32 -12.76
CA ALA A 172 -4.24 15.23 -12.20
C ALA A 172 -2.97 14.50 -11.71
N VAL A 173 -3.13 13.28 -11.18
CA VAL A 173 -2.03 12.45 -10.70
C VAL A 173 -1.27 11.78 -11.85
N SER A 174 -1.99 11.18 -12.80
CA SER A 174 -1.40 10.22 -13.74
C SER A 174 -1.31 10.68 -15.20
N THR A 175 -1.63 11.96 -15.46
CA THR A 175 -1.56 12.55 -16.81
C THR A 175 -0.25 12.21 -17.53
N GLY A 176 -0.39 11.66 -18.73
CA GLY A 176 0.74 11.26 -19.58
C GLY A 176 1.22 9.83 -19.34
N GLY A 177 0.46 9.01 -18.63
CA GLY A 177 0.79 7.60 -18.38
C GLY A 177 1.96 7.43 -17.43
N LEU A 178 2.06 8.32 -16.45
CA LEU A 178 3.09 8.24 -15.42
C LEU A 178 3.02 6.85 -14.75
N ASN A 179 4.20 6.30 -14.46
CA ASN A 179 4.33 4.97 -13.82
C ASN A 179 3.70 3.82 -14.62
N GLY A 180 3.73 3.89 -15.95
CA GLY A 180 3.27 2.81 -16.82
C GLY A 180 1.75 2.69 -16.92
N LEU A 181 1.01 3.67 -16.40
CA LEU A 181 -0.45 3.70 -16.46
C LEU A 181 -0.93 4.05 -17.88
N PHE A 182 -2.10 3.54 -18.23
CA PHE A 182 -2.76 3.85 -19.50
C PHE A 182 -4.19 4.31 -19.25
N GLN A 183 -4.78 5.03 -20.22
CA GLN A 183 -6.19 5.39 -20.16
C GLN A 183 -7.04 4.21 -20.64
N ASN A 184 -7.87 3.69 -19.76
CA ASN A 184 -8.82 2.65 -20.11
C ASN A 184 -10.17 3.29 -20.48
N ALA A 185 -10.52 3.24 -21.77
CA ALA A 185 -11.78 3.79 -22.28
C ALA A 185 -13.03 3.02 -21.82
N ALA A 186 -12.88 1.82 -21.24
CA ALA A 186 -13.99 1.05 -20.69
C ALA A 186 -14.55 1.65 -19.38
N ALA A 187 -13.77 2.47 -18.67
CA ALA A 187 -14.30 3.26 -17.57
C ALA A 187 -15.08 4.46 -18.12
N THR A 188 -16.40 4.44 -17.97
CA THR A 188 -17.34 5.47 -18.44
C THR A 188 -17.25 6.81 -17.69
N ALA A 189 -16.29 6.97 -16.77
CA ALA A 189 -16.12 8.13 -15.92
C ALA A 189 -14.78 8.86 -16.20
N PRO A 190 -14.68 10.18 -15.95
CA PRO A 190 -13.39 10.86 -15.88
C PRO A 190 -12.50 10.17 -14.83
N ASN A 191 -11.17 10.31 -14.94
CA ASN A 191 -10.18 9.61 -14.10
C ASN A 191 -10.13 8.10 -14.36
N ASN A 192 -9.70 7.76 -15.58
CA ASN A 192 -9.67 6.41 -16.12
C ASN A 192 -8.25 5.86 -16.32
N TRP A 193 -7.28 6.35 -15.56
CA TRP A 193 -5.93 5.78 -15.55
C TRP A 193 -5.93 4.44 -14.81
N ALA A 194 -5.31 3.43 -15.40
CA ALA A 194 -5.26 2.08 -14.85
C ALA A 194 -3.94 1.38 -15.16
N ALA A 195 -3.65 0.32 -14.41
CA ALA A 195 -2.47 -0.52 -14.60
C ALA A 195 -2.87 -1.90 -15.15
N ARG A 196 -2.02 -2.50 -15.99
CA ARG A 196 -2.21 -3.87 -16.52
C ARG A 196 -1.67 -4.89 -15.52
N THR A 197 -2.29 -4.97 -14.36
CA THR A 197 -1.94 -5.88 -13.28
C THR A 197 -3.22 -6.23 -12.54
N PRO A 198 -3.35 -7.45 -11.97
CA PRO A 198 -4.50 -7.81 -11.13
C PRO A 198 -4.47 -7.15 -9.74
N VAL A 199 -3.30 -6.66 -9.31
CA VAL A 199 -3.09 -6.09 -7.98
C VAL A 199 -2.17 -4.88 -8.07
N MET A 200 -2.57 -3.79 -7.43
CA MET A 200 -1.74 -2.60 -7.21
C MET A 200 -1.51 -2.42 -5.72
N VAL A 201 -0.26 -2.30 -5.29
CA VAL A 201 0.08 -2.02 -3.88
C VAL A 201 0.97 -0.78 -3.83
N TRP A 202 0.66 0.15 -2.94
CA TRP A 202 1.50 1.33 -2.73
C TRP A 202 1.52 1.85 -1.29
N SER A 203 2.49 2.73 -1.03
CA SER A 203 2.75 3.40 0.24
C SER A 203 2.99 4.89 -0.01
N PHE A 204 2.60 5.73 0.96
CA PHE A 204 2.82 7.17 0.98
C PHE A 204 4.30 7.59 1.12
N GLY A 205 5.22 6.63 1.15
CA GLY A 205 6.64 6.94 1.19
C GLY A 205 7.06 7.62 2.50
N PHE A 206 8.10 8.44 2.41
CA PHE A 206 8.77 9.00 3.58
C PHE A 206 8.06 10.24 4.13
N ASP A 207 7.45 11.04 3.26
CA ASP A 207 6.75 12.24 3.67
C ASP A 207 5.36 11.95 4.28
N ASN A 208 4.87 10.71 4.15
CA ASN A 208 3.59 10.24 4.67
C ASN A 208 2.39 10.99 4.11
N THR A 209 2.50 11.56 2.91
CA THR A 209 1.47 12.37 2.29
C THR A 209 1.24 11.99 0.84
N ALA A 210 0.06 12.31 0.33
CA ALA A 210 -0.22 12.29 -1.10
C ALA A 210 -1.22 13.40 -1.41
N ASP A 211 -1.20 13.92 -2.63
CA ASP A 211 -2.07 15.00 -3.07
C ASP A 211 -2.65 14.65 -4.44
N VAL A 212 -3.96 14.46 -4.49
CA VAL A 212 -4.71 14.12 -5.72
C VAL A 212 -4.67 15.24 -6.77
N THR A 213 -4.29 16.46 -6.37
CA THR A 213 -4.16 17.62 -7.27
C THR A 213 -2.76 17.74 -7.88
N LYS A 214 -1.79 16.97 -7.37
CA LYS A 214 -0.40 16.99 -7.83
C LYS A 214 -0.11 15.76 -8.68
N ARG A 215 0.84 15.91 -9.60
CA ARG A 215 1.28 14.80 -10.46
C ARG A 215 2.02 13.76 -9.62
N ALA A 216 1.99 12.50 -10.05
CA ALA A 216 2.72 11.41 -9.39
C ALA A 216 4.25 11.58 -9.39
N ASN A 217 4.79 12.45 -10.25
CA ASN A 217 6.22 12.75 -10.36
C ASN A 217 6.59 14.13 -9.80
N ALA A 218 5.72 14.72 -8.97
CA ALA A 218 5.92 16.02 -8.34
C ALA A 218 5.61 15.92 -6.85
N ASP A 219 6.19 16.81 -6.05
CA ASP A 219 5.90 16.88 -4.61
C ASP A 219 4.39 17.11 -4.35
N PRO A 220 3.81 16.44 -3.34
CA PRO A 220 4.46 15.48 -2.44
C PRO A 220 4.62 14.05 -3.02
N ASN A 221 3.85 13.69 -4.05
CA ASN A 221 3.69 12.30 -4.52
C ASN A 221 4.95 11.60 -5.06
N VAL A 222 6.06 12.30 -5.25
CA VAL A 222 7.27 11.78 -5.90
C VAL A 222 7.96 10.66 -5.11
N ASP A 223 7.78 10.62 -3.80
CA ASP A 223 8.39 9.60 -2.93
C ASP A 223 7.45 8.43 -2.61
N ASN A 224 6.22 8.44 -3.13
CA ASN A 224 5.31 7.30 -3.08
C ASN A 224 5.98 6.05 -3.67
N ILE A 225 5.78 4.93 -3.00
CA ILE A 225 6.36 3.65 -3.39
C ILE A 225 5.27 2.79 -3.99
N ILE A 226 5.40 2.43 -5.25
CA ILE A 226 4.39 1.68 -6.02
C ILE A 226 4.93 0.34 -6.53
N SER A 227 4.04 -0.63 -6.73
CA SER A 227 4.37 -2.00 -7.15
C SER A 227 4.29 -2.28 -8.66
N TRP A 228 3.62 -1.43 -9.45
CA TRP A 228 3.28 -1.69 -10.87
C TRP A 228 4.14 -0.94 -11.89
N LYS A 229 5.31 -0.45 -11.47
CA LYS A 229 6.23 0.32 -12.30
C LYS A 229 7.15 -0.56 -13.13
#